data_AF-A0A1W9TAJ1-F1
#
_entry.id   AF-A0A1W9TAJ1-F1
#
_cell.length_a   1.000
_cell.length_b   1.000
_cell.length_c   1.000
_cell.angle_alpha   90.00
_cell.angle_beta   90.00
_cell.angle_gamma   90.00
#
_symmetry.space_group_name_H-M   'P 1'
#
loop_
_entity.id
_entity.type
_entity.pdbx_description
1 polymer ?
#
loop_
_entity_poly.entity_id
_entity_poly.type
_entity_poly.pdbx_seq_one_letter_code
_entity_poly.pdbx_strand_id
1 'polypeptide(L)' 'MDSYLIRIYRREKDNPESIVGIIEEIGTKEKHSFKNLLELGKIICPAVKKSPGKKQTQSYKKKKRED' A
#
# COMPACT_ATOMS: atom_id res chain seq x y z
N MET A 1 -3.12 0.97 20.16
CA MET A 1 -3.87 0.76 18.91
C MET A 1 -3.20 1.63 17.88
N ASP A 2 -2.76 1.03 16.78
CA ASP A 2 -2.15 1.77 15.68
C ASP A 2 -3.26 2.39 14.85
N SER A 3 -3.06 3.63 14.40
CA SER A 3 -4.05 4.38 13.64
C SER A 3 -3.51 4.63 12.24
N TYR A 4 -4.35 4.39 11.23
CA TYR A 4 -3.97 4.55 9.83
C TYR A 4 -5.00 5.39 9.08
N LEU A 5 -4.53 6.29 8.21
CA LEU A 5 -5.35 6.96 7.21
C LEU A 5 -5.24 6.21 5.89
N ILE A 6 -6.34 5.67 5.41
CA ILE A 6 -6.41 4.96 4.12
C ILE A 6 -7.17 5.83 3.12
N ARG A 7 -6.54 6.13 1.98
CA ARG A 7 -7.16 6.86 0.86
C ARG A 7 -7.27 5.95 -0.34
N ILE A 8 -8.50 5.59 -0.72
CA ILE A 8 -8.77 4.77 -1.90
C ILE A 8 -9.10 5.71 -3.08
N TYR A 9 -8.35 5.58 -4.17
CA TYR A 9 -8.52 6.40 -5.38
C TYR A 9 -9.26 5.66 -6.49
N ARG A 10 -9.04 4.36 -6.59
CA ARG A 10 -9.65 3.52 -7.62
C ARG A 10 -10.12 2.23 -7.01
N ARG A 11 -11.32 1.81 -7.41
CA ARG A 11 -11.87 0.49 -7.14
C ARG A 11 -12.42 -0.03 -8.46
N GLU A 12 -12.03 -1.23 -8.85
CA GLU A 12 -12.62 -1.89 -10.00
C GLU A 12 -14.00 -2.46 -9.62
N LYS A 13 -14.98 -2.26 -10.50
CA LYS A 13 -16.37 -2.67 -10.24
C LYS A 13 -16.52 -4.18 -10.22
N ASP A 14 -15.88 -4.85 -11.18
CA ASP A 14 -15.99 -6.30 -11.38
C ASP A 14 -15.01 -7.09 -10.50
N ASN A 15 -13.97 -6.44 -9.99
CA ASN A 15 -13.05 -7.01 -9.02
C ASN A 15 -12.89 -6.08 -7.80
N PRO A 16 -13.74 -6.24 -6.77
CA PRO A 16 -13.71 -5.42 -5.57
C PRO A 16 -12.40 -5.47 -4.78
N GLU A 17 -11.59 -6.53 -4.95
CA GLU A 17 -10.29 -6.66 -4.29
C GLU A 17 -9.19 -5.82 -4.96
N SER A 18 -9.43 -5.43 -6.21
CA SER A 18 -8.58 -4.53 -6.99
C SER A 18 -8.89 -3.08 -6.60
N ILE A 19 -8.24 -2.64 -5.51
CA ILE A 19 -8.29 -1.27 -5.01
C ILE A 19 -6.91 -0.63 -5.05
N VAL A 20 -6.84 0.61 -5.54
CA VAL A 20 -5.61 1.38 -5.57
C VAL A 20 -5.73 2.57 -4.65
N GLY A 21 -4.76 2.73 -3.76
CA GLY A 21 -4.78 3.78 -2.76
C GLY A 21 -3.43 4.02 -2.10
N ILE A 22 -3.45 4.87 -1.09
CA ILE A 22 -2.34 5.09 -0.18
C ILE A 22 -2.78 4.85 1.27
N ILE A 23 -1.84 4.39 2.08
CA ILE A 23 -1.96 4.28 3.53
C ILE A 23 -0.89 5.15 4.17
N GLU A 24 -1.27 5.86 5.22
CA GLU A 24 -0.41 6.69 6.05
C GLU A 24 -0.62 6.28 7.50
N GLU A 25 0.47 6.02 8.22
CA GLU A 25 0.40 5.76 9.66
C GLU A 25 0.32 7.09 10.42
N ILE A 26 -0.64 7.20 11.33
CA ILE A 26 -0.89 8.43 12.07
C ILE A 26 0.26 8.67 13.05
N GLY A 27 0.88 9.85 12.96
CA GLY A 27 2.03 10.22 13.78
C GLY A 27 3.37 9.94 13.11
N THR A 28 3.38 9.23 11.97
CA THR A 28 4.56 9.13 11.10
C THR A 28 4.36 10.00 9.86
N LYS A 29 5.46 10.26 9.13
CA LYS A 29 5.39 10.88 7.79
C LYS A 29 5.44 9.81 6.69
N GLU A 30 5.30 8.54 7.05
CA GLU A 30 5.45 7.41 6.13
C GLU A 30 4.14 7.16 5.38
N LYS A 31 4.27 6.98 4.06
CA LYS A 31 3.16 6.73 3.16
C LYS A 31 3.51 5.57 2.23
N HIS A 32 2.61 4.62 2.13
CA HIS A 32 2.75 3.47 1.24
C HIS A 32 1.58 3.43 0.27
N SER A 33 1.85 3.09 -0.99
CA SER A 33 0.77 2.80 -1.94
C SER A 33 0.43 1.31 -1.89
N PHE A 34 -0.82 1.00 -2.18
CA PHE A 34 -1.29 -0.38 -2.36
C PHE A 34 -2.13 -0.47 -3.64
N LYS A 35 -2.17 -1.66 -4.24
CA LYS A 35 -2.90 -1.95 -5.48
C LYS A 35 -3.97 -3.03 -5.33
N ASN A 36 -4.06 -3.67 -4.16
CA ASN A 36 -5.12 -4.61 -3.82
C ASN A 36 -5.28 -4.75 -2.31
N LEU A 37 -6.37 -5.37 -1.87
CA LEU A 37 -6.67 -5.63 -0.46
C LEU A 37 -5.59 -6.48 0.24
N LEU A 38 -4.98 -7.43 -0.47
CA LEU A 38 -3.96 -8.33 0.10
C LEU A 38 -2.68 -7.56 0.46
N GLU A 39 -2.23 -6.65 -0.41
CA GLU A 39 -1.09 -5.76 -0.16
C GLU A 39 -1.37 -4.81 1.00
N LEU A 40 -2.57 -4.22 1.05
CA LEU A 40 -3.01 -3.39 2.19
C LEU A 40 -2.97 -4.19 3.51
N GLY A 41 -3.46 -5.43 3.50
CA GLY A 41 -3.45 -6.32 4.66
C GLY A 41 -2.04 -6.64 5.16
N LYS A 42 -1.06 -6.83 4.26
CA LYS A 42 0.35 -7.04 4.64
C LYS A 42 1.00 -5.83 5.30
N ILE A 43 0.56 -4.62 4.95
CA ILE A 43 1.06 -3.37 5.54
C ILE A 43 0.51 -3.18 6.95
N ILE A 44 -0.80 -3.43 7.14
CA ILE A 44 -1.49 -3.22 8.44
C ILE A 44 -1.26 -4.39 9.40
N CYS A 45 -1.17 -5.61 8.89
CA CYS A 45 -0.97 -6.84 9.66
C CYS A 45 0.30 -7.55 9.17
N PRO A 46 1.49 -7.06 9.57
CA PRO A 46 2.71 -7.81 9.34
C PRO A 46 2.61 -9.10 10.16
N ALA A 47 2.36 -10.23 9.48
CA ALA A 47 2.28 -11.54 10.12
C ALA A 47 3.47 -11.72 11.07
N VAL A 48 3.15 -11.96 12.35
CA VAL A 48 4.07 -11.93 13.49
C VAL A 48 5.40 -12.60 13.17
N LYS A 49 6.39 -11.80 12.79
CA LYS A 49 7.79 -12.22 12.70
C LYS A 49 8.61 -11.16 13.42
N LYS A 50 9.26 -11.62 14.49
CA LYS A 50 10.21 -10.88 15.32
C LYS A 50 11.12 -10.00 14.46
N SER A 51 11.25 -8.73 14.85
CA SER A 51 12.29 -7.70 14.59
C SER A 51 13.61 -8.12 13.91
N PRO A 52 14.46 -7.18 13.40
CA PRO A 52 14.24 -5.82 12.90
C PRO A 52 14.85 -5.59 11.49
N GLY A 53 14.38 -4.54 10.79
CA GLY A 53 15.13 -3.89 9.70
C GLY A 53 15.16 -4.59 8.33
N LYS A 54 14.44 -4.02 7.35
CA LYS A 54 14.92 -3.91 5.95
C LYS A 54 14.11 -2.88 5.18
N LYS A 55 14.82 -1.86 4.70
CA LYS A 55 14.39 -0.93 3.64
C LYS A 55 13.94 -1.75 2.43
N GLN A 56 12.77 -1.44 1.86
CA GLN A 56 12.47 -1.79 0.47
C GLN A 56 12.03 -0.55 -0.30
N THR A 57 13.03 0.07 -0.91
CA THR A 57 12.89 0.77 -2.19
C THR A 57 12.24 -0.16 -3.21
N GLN A 58 11.15 0.26 -3.86
CA GLN A 58 10.90 -0.20 -5.23
C GLN A 58 10.13 0.84 -6.07
N SER A 59 10.94 1.47 -6.93
CA SER A 59 10.56 2.14 -8.16
C SER A 59 9.51 1.35 -8.95
N TYR A 60 8.39 1.97 -9.29
CA TYR A 60 7.59 1.57 -10.43
C TYR A 60 7.72 2.62 -11.53
N LYS A 61 8.68 2.39 -12.43
CA LYS A 61 8.71 2.96 -13.78
C LYS A 61 7.33 2.78 -14.43
N LYS A 62 6.68 3.87 -14.84
CA LYS A 62 5.63 3.80 -15.86
C LYS A 62 6.28 3.99 -17.23
N LYS A 63 6.20 2.92 -18.02
CA LYS A 63 6.73 2.74 -19.37
C LYS A 63 5.93 3.61 -20.37
N LYS A 64 6.67 4.21 -21.31
CA LYS A 64 6.26 4.93 -22.54
C LYS A 64 4.86 4.60 -23.07
N ARG A 65 4.12 5.65 -23.46
CA ARG A 65 3.30 5.63 -24.69
C ARG A 65 3.97 6.58 -25.67
N GLU A 66 4.25 6.04 -26.85
CA GLU A 66 4.85 6.67 -28.01
C GLU A 66 3.67 6.94 -28.97
N ASP A 67 3.58 8.16 -29.50
CA ASP A 67 2.77 8.53 -30.68
C ASP A 67 3.71 9.30 -31.62
#